data_AF-A0A7Y9X0V2-F1
#
_entry.id   AF-A0A7Y9X0V2-F1
#
_cell.length_a   1.000
_cell.length_b   1.000
_cell.length_c   1.000
_cell.angle_alpha   90.00
_cell.angle_beta   90.00
_cell.angle_gamma   90.00
#
_symmetry.space_group_name_H-M   'P 1'
#
loop_
_entity.id
_entity.type
_entity.pdbx_description
1 polymer ?
#
loop_
_entity_poly.entity_id
_entity_poly.type
_entity_poly.pdbx_seq_one_letter_code
_entity_poly.pdbx_strand_id
1 'polypeptide(L)'
;MISTQRWLGTATAMLLAATMVSTVPSGAHAAPAGDVTVAVQNKLLEEAAVAAGQGARAAGLADTRVTVTRRDGRAWAFGTAVLVAPQEEGLYPSGWIFVARHQRGDWQVAFEGEATFTELAAAAPASVVAQQEMAALTAPGTLAANGDFRTGMRLPFTVGQSWTLRGGPHGWSGSPRPFSSIDLQGGDQRVLAVRAGTAYTMCKGWIRVIHDRGYATDYYHLWNNINVDGASVSAGTYLGDTGTDITCGGSASSRHVHLGLRQNSAYVAIATHNLGKWVPREGSTAYEGSALHGSKRVYVGGALYNYGALGFTQGIVDSNGGTSISRRSGPGTGYGVVGSLADGATASIACSSNGTSLTGRWGASTLWNKLTDGTWVPDAYLYTGSASQVNGWC
;
A
#
# COMPACT_ATOMS: atom_id res chain seq x y z
N MET A 1 -21.54 -34.29 -78.48
CA MET A 1 -20.86 -33.30 -79.34
C MET A 1 -21.83 -32.16 -79.58
N ILE A 2 -21.52 -30.94 -79.14
CA ILE A 2 -22.02 -29.65 -79.67
C ILE A 2 -21.18 -28.57 -78.98
N SER A 3 -20.64 -27.66 -79.79
CA SER A 3 -19.79 -26.54 -79.41
C SER A 3 -20.59 -25.33 -78.91
N THR A 4 -19.94 -24.45 -78.15
CA THR A 4 -20.34 -23.04 -78.04
C THR A 4 -19.15 -22.11 -78.21
N GLN A 5 -19.32 -21.15 -79.11
CA GLN A 5 -18.39 -20.07 -79.51
C GLN A 5 -18.37 -18.90 -78.52
N ARG A 6 -17.31 -18.06 -78.59
CA ARG A 6 -17.30 -16.57 -78.58
C ARG A 6 -15.83 -16.08 -78.64
N TRP A 7 -15.27 -15.66 -79.77
CA TRP A 7 -15.27 -14.34 -80.45
C TRP A 7 -14.75 -13.14 -79.64
N LEU A 8 -13.66 -12.57 -80.17
CA LEU A 8 -12.90 -11.37 -79.75
C LEU A 8 -13.63 -10.05 -80.07
N GLY A 9 -13.28 -9.00 -79.32
CA GLY A 9 -13.56 -7.61 -79.68
C GLY A 9 -12.94 -6.56 -78.75
N THR A 10 -11.73 -6.08 -79.11
CA THR A 10 -11.13 -4.72 -78.99
C THR A 10 -11.37 -3.79 -77.78
N ALA A 11 -10.32 -3.14 -77.25
CA ALA A 11 -10.18 -1.67 -77.23
C ALA A 11 -8.88 -1.15 -76.55
N THR A 12 -8.06 -0.49 -77.37
CA THR A 12 -7.39 0.83 -77.22
C THR A 12 -6.84 1.30 -75.85
N ALA A 13 -5.54 1.60 -75.85
CA ALA A 13 -4.79 2.26 -74.80
C ALA A 13 -5.03 3.78 -74.73
N MET A 14 -5.15 4.33 -73.51
CA MET A 14 -4.97 5.76 -73.21
C MET A 14 -3.89 5.89 -72.13
N LEU A 15 -2.79 6.57 -72.47
CA LEU A 15 -1.79 7.05 -71.50
C LEU A 15 -2.36 8.29 -70.79
N LEU A 16 -2.58 8.20 -69.47
CA LEU A 16 -2.65 9.38 -68.60
C LEU A 16 -1.27 9.61 -67.98
N ALA A 17 -0.65 10.74 -68.33
CA ALA A 17 0.53 11.26 -67.64
C ALA A 17 0.08 11.91 -66.32
N ALA A 18 0.30 11.22 -65.20
CA ALA A 18 0.14 11.79 -63.87
C ALA A 18 1.41 12.55 -63.48
N THR A 19 1.35 13.89 -63.45
CA THR A 19 2.38 14.73 -62.83
C THR A 19 2.38 14.48 -61.33
N MET A 20 3.40 13.78 -60.83
CA MET A 20 3.67 13.68 -59.39
C MET A 20 4.24 15.02 -58.91
N VAL A 21 3.43 15.77 -58.17
CA VAL A 21 3.91 16.89 -57.36
C VAL A 21 4.56 16.28 -56.12
N SER A 22 5.88 16.29 -56.07
CA SER A 22 6.66 15.97 -54.89
C SER A 22 6.45 17.08 -53.86
N THR A 23 5.51 16.88 -52.94
CA THR A 23 5.46 17.65 -51.70
C THR A 23 6.69 17.28 -50.88
N VAL A 24 7.68 18.18 -50.86
CA VAL A 24 8.73 18.14 -49.85
C VAL A 24 8.01 18.22 -48.50
N PRO A 25 8.13 17.23 -47.60
CA PRO A 25 7.58 17.38 -46.27
C PRO A 25 8.37 18.52 -45.63
N SER A 26 7.71 19.67 -45.46
CA SER A 26 8.18 20.73 -44.59
C SER A 26 8.57 20.07 -43.28
N GLY A 27 9.85 20.15 -42.93
CA GLY A 27 10.37 19.57 -41.70
C GLY A 27 9.44 19.96 -40.56
N ALA A 28 8.74 18.97 -40.02
CA ALA A 28 7.99 19.13 -38.80
C ALA A 28 9.01 19.64 -37.78
N HIS A 29 8.92 20.93 -37.45
CA HIS A 29 9.55 21.44 -36.25
C HIS A 29 8.99 20.57 -35.13
N ALA A 30 9.85 19.69 -34.59
CA ALA A 30 9.53 19.00 -33.36
C ALA A 30 9.07 20.09 -32.39
N ALA A 31 7.81 19.99 -31.95
CA ALA A 31 7.31 20.85 -30.90
C ALA A 31 8.35 20.82 -29.76
N PRO A 32 8.65 21.96 -29.11
CA PRO A 32 9.57 21.95 -28.00
C PRO A 32 9.12 20.87 -27.03
N ALA A 33 10.04 19.97 -26.66
CA ALA A 33 9.81 18.88 -25.72
C ALA A 33 8.87 19.36 -24.61
N GLY A 34 7.65 18.82 -24.58
CA GLY A 34 6.61 19.30 -23.67
C GLY A 34 7.10 19.32 -22.22
N ASP A 35 6.59 20.21 -21.39
CA ASP A 35 6.93 20.19 -19.96
C ASP A 35 6.50 18.84 -19.35
N VAL A 36 7.42 18.16 -18.65
CA VAL A 36 7.11 16.89 -17.97
C VAL A 36 5.93 17.02 -17.02
N THR A 37 5.76 18.21 -16.42
CA THR A 37 4.62 18.52 -15.56
C THR A 37 3.31 18.33 -16.32
N VAL A 38 3.22 18.85 -17.55
CA VAL A 38 2.04 18.71 -18.41
C VAL A 38 1.81 17.26 -18.80
N ALA A 39 2.86 16.51 -19.12
CA ALA A 39 2.74 15.09 -19.43
C ALA A 39 2.20 14.27 -18.25
N VAL A 40 2.69 14.54 -17.04
CA VAL A 40 2.21 13.90 -15.81
C VAL A 40 0.76 14.30 -15.51
N GLN A 41 0.40 15.58 -15.70
CA GLN A 41 -0.97 16.05 -15.53
C GLN A 41 -1.93 15.37 -16.50
N ASN A 42 -1.57 15.25 -17.78
CA ASN A 42 -2.40 14.56 -18.77
C ASN A 42 -2.64 13.11 -18.36
N LYS A 43 -1.60 12.40 -17.92
CA LYS A 43 -1.76 11.03 -17.41
C LYS A 43 -2.66 10.96 -16.17
N LEU A 44 -2.54 11.90 -15.22
CA LEU A 44 -3.47 11.98 -14.08
C LEU A 44 -4.92 12.13 -14.55
N LEU A 45 -5.18 12.94 -15.57
CA LEU A 45 -6.53 13.13 -16.12
C LEU A 45 -7.05 11.88 -16.83
N GLU A 46 -6.17 11.10 -17.48
CA GLU A 46 -6.50 9.78 -18.03
C GLU A 46 -6.91 8.80 -16.92
N GLU A 47 -6.14 8.72 -15.82
CA GLU A 47 -6.50 7.90 -14.65
C GLU A 47 -7.86 8.33 -14.07
N ALA A 48 -8.09 9.64 -13.97
CA ALA A 48 -9.35 10.19 -13.48
C ALA A 48 -10.53 9.82 -14.40
N ALA A 49 -10.33 9.83 -15.72
CA ALA A 49 -11.37 9.48 -16.68
C ALA A 49 -11.77 8.00 -16.60
N VAL A 50 -10.79 7.11 -16.36
CA VAL A 50 -11.05 5.68 -16.10
C VAL A 50 -11.90 5.50 -14.84
N ALA A 51 -11.63 6.28 -13.79
CA ALA A 51 -12.41 6.25 -12.55
C ALA A 51 -13.81 6.90 -12.70
N ALA A 52 -13.97 7.92 -13.54
CA ALA A 52 -15.18 8.74 -13.66
C ALA A 52 -16.31 8.13 -14.50
N GLY A 53 -16.10 6.98 -15.16
CA GLY A 53 -17.11 6.27 -15.99
C GLY A 53 -18.41 5.85 -15.27
N GLN A 54 -18.61 6.27 -14.02
CA GLN A 54 -19.75 5.98 -13.15
C GLN A 54 -20.57 7.23 -12.79
N GLY A 55 -20.48 8.32 -13.56
CA GLY A 55 -21.30 9.53 -13.37
C GLY A 55 -20.69 10.59 -12.44
N ALA A 56 -19.39 10.53 -12.18
CA ALA A 56 -18.66 11.57 -11.45
C ALA A 56 -18.29 12.75 -12.37
N ARG A 57 -18.05 13.93 -11.78
CA ARG A 57 -17.48 15.07 -12.51
C ARG A 57 -16.11 14.68 -13.07
N ALA A 58 -15.86 15.01 -14.34
CA ALA A 58 -14.52 14.88 -14.92
C ALA A 58 -13.54 15.81 -14.19
N ALA A 59 -12.42 15.24 -13.71
CA ALA A 59 -11.33 16.03 -13.17
C ALA A 59 -10.73 16.94 -14.25
N GLY A 60 -10.27 18.13 -13.86
CA GLY A 60 -9.54 19.07 -14.71
C GLY A 60 -8.14 19.38 -14.17
N LEU A 61 -7.39 20.22 -14.88
CA LEU A 61 -6.02 20.59 -14.48
C LEU A 61 -5.93 21.17 -13.06
N ALA A 62 -6.94 21.94 -12.64
CA ALA A 62 -7.04 22.49 -11.29
C ALA A 62 -7.14 21.41 -10.21
N ASP A 63 -7.50 20.18 -10.59
CA ASP A 63 -7.62 19.02 -9.73
C ASP A 63 -6.33 18.17 -9.70
N THR A 64 -5.26 18.64 -10.34
CA THR A 64 -3.95 17.94 -10.36
C THR A 64 -2.92 18.67 -9.51
N ARG A 65 -2.06 17.93 -8.82
CA ARG A 65 -0.86 18.44 -8.17
C ARG A 65 0.31 17.56 -8.60
N VAL A 66 1.33 18.17 -9.19
CA VAL A 66 2.54 17.48 -9.63
C VAL A 66 3.72 18.17 -9.01
N THR A 67 4.53 17.40 -8.27
CA THR A 67 5.77 17.89 -7.67
C THR A 67 6.91 17.10 -8.29
N VAL A 68 7.72 17.76 -9.12
CA VAL A 68 8.95 17.17 -9.66
C VAL A 68 10.07 17.40 -8.65
N THR A 69 10.55 16.33 -8.03
CA THR A 69 11.54 16.43 -6.94
C THR A 69 12.95 16.15 -7.41
N ARG A 70 13.11 15.35 -8.48
CA ARG A 70 14.41 15.02 -9.06
C ARG A 70 14.38 15.06 -10.58
N ARG A 71 15.50 15.45 -11.17
CA ARG A 71 15.72 15.49 -12.62
C ARG A 71 17.15 15.08 -12.95
N ASP A 72 17.31 14.44 -14.10
CA ASP A 72 18.62 14.25 -14.74
C ASP A 72 18.58 14.89 -16.13
N GLY A 73 19.18 16.08 -16.22
CA GLY A 73 19.12 16.94 -17.40
C GLY A 73 17.67 17.20 -17.86
N ARG A 74 17.44 16.99 -19.16
CA ARG A 74 16.11 17.05 -19.79
C ARG A 74 15.55 15.66 -20.10
N ALA A 75 16.25 14.61 -19.70
CA ALA A 75 15.96 13.24 -20.09
C ALA A 75 15.09 12.50 -19.08
N TRP A 76 15.18 12.85 -17.80
CA TRP A 76 14.50 12.13 -16.73
C TRP A 76 13.89 13.07 -15.69
N ALA A 77 12.76 12.65 -15.14
CA ALA A 77 12.14 13.28 -13.99
C ALA A 77 11.53 12.23 -13.05
N PHE A 78 11.45 12.58 -11.79
CA PHE A 78 10.79 11.78 -10.75
C PHE A 78 10.07 12.72 -9.79
N GLY A 79 8.97 12.24 -9.21
CA GLY A 79 8.27 13.01 -8.19
C GLY A 79 6.96 12.38 -7.73
N THR A 80 6.09 13.22 -7.18
CA THR A 80 4.74 12.85 -6.76
C THR A 80 3.69 13.45 -7.70
N ALA A 81 2.62 12.70 -7.92
CA ALA A 81 1.50 13.09 -8.75
C ALA A 81 0.20 12.78 -7.99
N VAL A 82 -0.65 13.78 -7.80
CA VAL A 82 -1.88 13.69 -7.02
C VAL A 82 -3.07 14.23 -7.80
N LEU A 83 -4.13 13.43 -7.85
CA LEU A 83 -5.48 13.89 -8.15
C LEU A 83 -6.11 14.33 -6.84
N VAL A 84 -6.38 15.63 -6.70
CA VAL A 84 -7.10 16.17 -5.55
C VAL A 84 -8.58 15.84 -5.71
N ALA A 85 -9.26 15.68 -4.58
CA ALA A 85 -10.70 15.54 -4.55
C ALA A 85 -11.37 16.85 -4.10
N PRO A 86 -12.68 17.02 -4.38
CA PRO A 86 -13.48 18.03 -3.70
C PRO A 86 -13.41 17.86 -2.17
N GLN A 87 -13.62 18.95 -1.45
CA GLN A 87 -13.66 18.96 0.02
C GLN A 87 -15.04 18.54 0.52
N GLU A 88 -15.41 17.30 0.22
CA GLU A 88 -16.72 16.72 0.50
C GLU A 88 -16.56 15.32 1.09
N GLU A 89 -17.56 14.88 1.87
CA GLU A 89 -17.56 13.56 2.47
C GLU A 89 -17.59 12.46 1.40
N GLY A 90 -16.77 11.42 1.59
CA GLY A 90 -16.69 10.27 0.66
C GLY A 90 -15.83 10.50 -0.59
N LEU A 91 -15.28 11.70 -0.81
CA LEU A 91 -14.40 11.99 -1.94
C LEU A 91 -12.96 12.20 -1.47
N TYR A 92 -12.00 11.39 -1.91
CA TYR A 92 -10.64 11.44 -1.37
C TYR A 92 -9.59 11.52 -2.47
N PRO A 93 -8.45 12.17 -2.22
CA PRO A 93 -7.40 12.26 -3.20
C PRO A 93 -6.82 10.89 -3.55
N SER A 94 -6.34 10.78 -4.78
CA SER A 94 -5.53 9.66 -5.26
C SER A 94 -4.13 10.16 -5.58
N GLY A 95 -3.11 9.36 -5.30
CA GLY A 95 -1.73 9.82 -5.37
C GLY A 95 -0.75 8.70 -5.66
N TRP A 96 0.26 9.04 -6.46
CA TRP A 96 1.28 8.13 -6.98
C TRP A 96 2.66 8.76 -6.90
N ILE A 97 3.68 7.91 -6.74
CA ILE A 97 5.04 8.25 -7.19
C ILE A 97 5.10 8.06 -8.71
N PHE A 98 5.78 8.96 -9.43
CA PHE A 98 6.00 8.82 -10.87
C PHE A 98 7.48 8.82 -11.22
N VAL A 99 7.80 8.09 -12.31
CA VAL A 99 9.04 8.22 -13.05
C VAL A 99 8.70 8.57 -14.49
N ALA A 100 9.46 9.50 -15.07
CA ALA A 100 9.25 9.94 -16.43
C ALA A 100 10.57 10.00 -17.19
N ARG A 101 10.55 9.53 -18.44
CA ARG A 101 11.68 9.57 -19.35
C ARG A 101 11.29 10.27 -20.65
N HIS A 102 12.06 11.26 -21.03
CA HIS A 102 11.92 11.93 -22.32
C HIS A 102 12.56 11.08 -23.41
N GLN A 103 11.78 10.67 -24.40
CA GLN A 103 12.23 9.90 -25.56
C GLN A 103 11.53 10.40 -26.83
N ARG A 104 12.30 10.55 -27.92
CA ARG A 104 11.77 10.87 -29.27
C ARG A 104 10.90 12.15 -29.34
N GLY A 105 11.09 13.09 -28.42
CA GLY A 105 10.36 14.36 -28.38
C GLY A 105 9.18 14.39 -27.40
N ASP A 106 8.84 13.26 -26.78
CA ASP A 106 7.74 13.11 -25.84
C ASP A 106 8.19 12.56 -24.48
N TRP A 107 7.38 12.77 -23.45
CA TRP A 107 7.58 12.17 -22.13
C TRP A 107 6.79 10.87 -22.02
N GLN A 108 7.51 9.77 -21.76
CA GLN A 108 6.93 8.53 -21.26
C GLN A 108 6.83 8.64 -19.74
N VAL A 109 5.60 8.67 -19.20
CA VAL A 109 5.33 8.76 -17.76
C VAL A 109 4.73 7.44 -17.28
N ALA A 110 5.19 6.94 -16.13
CA ALA A 110 4.60 5.79 -15.45
C ALA A 110 4.39 6.08 -13.97
N PHE A 111 3.31 5.55 -13.39
CA PHE A 111 2.99 5.65 -11.96
C PHE A 111 3.31 4.37 -11.20
N GLU A 112 3.58 4.49 -9.90
CA GLU A 112 3.82 3.35 -9.01
C GLU A 112 2.75 2.27 -9.21
N GLY A 113 3.17 1.01 -9.32
CA GLY A 113 2.27 -0.12 -9.57
C GLY A 113 2.10 -0.51 -11.04
N GLU A 114 2.48 0.34 -11.98
CA GLU A 114 2.51 -0.03 -13.40
C GLU A 114 3.75 -0.88 -13.74
N ALA A 115 3.62 -1.82 -14.69
CA ALA A 115 4.77 -2.58 -15.20
C ALA A 115 5.84 -1.63 -15.79
N THR A 116 5.40 -0.65 -16.58
CA THR A 116 6.25 0.40 -17.16
C THR A 116 7.01 1.20 -16.11
N PHE A 117 6.45 1.37 -14.91
CA PHE A 117 7.15 2.06 -13.83
C PHE A 117 8.39 1.30 -13.38
N THR A 118 8.28 -0.03 -13.24
CA THR A 118 9.43 -0.87 -12.87
C THR A 118 10.53 -0.80 -13.92
N GLU A 119 10.15 -0.85 -15.21
CA GLU A 119 11.09 -0.75 -16.32
C GLU A 119 11.80 0.61 -16.35
N LEU A 120 11.04 1.71 -16.22
CA LEU A 120 11.60 3.05 -16.22
C LEU A 120 12.44 3.33 -14.97
N ALA A 121 12.00 2.88 -13.80
CA ALA A 121 12.76 3.04 -12.55
C ALA A 121 14.09 2.29 -12.59
N ALA A 122 14.13 1.09 -13.18
CA ALA A 122 15.37 0.32 -13.37
C ALA A 122 16.33 0.95 -14.40
N ALA A 123 15.79 1.65 -15.41
CA ALA A 123 16.58 2.32 -16.44
C ALA A 123 17.01 3.75 -16.05
N ALA A 124 16.41 4.34 -15.00
CA ALA A 124 16.71 5.69 -14.55
C ALA A 124 18.11 5.79 -13.92
N PRO A 125 18.80 6.93 -14.07
CA PRO A 125 20.05 7.15 -13.36
C PRO A 125 19.80 7.24 -11.85
N ALA A 126 20.82 6.93 -11.04
CA ALA A 126 20.73 6.95 -9.57
C ALA A 126 20.41 8.35 -9.00
N SER A 127 20.65 9.42 -9.78
CA SER A 127 20.24 10.80 -9.49
C SER A 127 18.71 11.00 -9.51
N VAL A 128 17.97 10.10 -10.15
CA VAL A 128 16.51 10.16 -10.35
C VAL A 128 15.80 9.11 -9.51
N VAL A 129 16.31 7.86 -9.50
CA VAL A 129 15.81 6.78 -8.65
C VAL A 129 16.99 6.17 -7.92
N ALA A 130 17.07 6.37 -6.60
CA ALA A 130 18.15 5.81 -5.81
C ALA A 130 18.01 4.28 -5.72
N GLN A 131 19.13 3.54 -5.68
CA GLN A 131 19.10 2.07 -5.67
C GLN A 131 18.30 1.49 -4.48
N GLN A 132 18.42 2.09 -3.30
CA GLN A 132 17.66 1.68 -2.11
C GLN A 132 16.16 1.92 -2.27
N GLU A 133 15.79 2.95 -3.00
CA GLU A 133 14.41 3.36 -3.25
C GLU A 133 13.77 2.50 -4.34
N MET A 134 14.54 2.14 -5.37
CA MET A 134 14.14 1.19 -6.40
C MET A 134 13.68 -0.12 -5.75
N ALA A 135 14.47 -0.66 -4.80
CA ALA A 135 14.09 -1.89 -4.11
C ALA A 135 12.74 -1.79 -3.37
N ALA A 136 12.41 -0.63 -2.81
CA ALA A 136 11.12 -0.42 -2.13
C ALA A 136 9.96 -0.18 -3.12
N LEU A 137 10.23 0.55 -4.21
CA LEU A 137 9.24 0.95 -5.23
C LEU A 137 8.92 -0.15 -6.25
N THR A 138 9.88 -1.05 -6.50
CA THR A 138 9.77 -2.11 -7.51
C THR A 138 9.81 -3.51 -6.90
N ALA A 139 9.91 -3.64 -5.57
CA ALA A 139 9.79 -4.94 -4.93
C ALA A 139 8.40 -5.51 -5.27
N PRO A 140 8.32 -6.65 -5.98
CA PRO A 140 7.12 -7.45 -5.94
C PRO A 140 7.05 -8.00 -4.52
N GLY A 141 6.30 -7.33 -3.64
CA GLY A 141 5.88 -7.96 -2.41
C GLY A 141 5.01 -9.15 -2.79
N THR A 142 5.15 -10.27 -2.09
CA THR A 142 4.14 -11.34 -2.14
C THR A 142 2.76 -10.68 -2.09
N LEU A 143 1.97 -10.88 -3.14
CA LEU A 143 0.56 -10.49 -3.15
C LEU A 143 -0.09 -11.06 -1.89
N ALA A 144 -1.30 -10.60 -1.57
CA ALA A 144 -2.23 -11.29 -0.66
C ALA A 144 -2.38 -12.82 -0.95
N ALA A 145 -1.80 -13.35 -2.03
CA ALA A 145 -1.56 -14.75 -2.30
C ALA A 145 -0.46 -15.35 -1.39
N ASN A 146 -0.87 -15.72 -0.16
CA ASN A 146 -0.40 -16.87 0.66
C ASN A 146 -0.78 -16.70 2.14
N GLY A 147 -1.56 -15.67 2.51
CA GLY A 147 -2.02 -15.47 3.89
C GLY A 147 -0.90 -15.03 4.86
N ASP A 148 0.07 -14.24 4.39
CA ASP A 148 1.08 -13.58 5.25
C ASP A 148 0.66 -12.13 5.55
N PHE A 149 0.19 -11.91 6.77
CA PHE A 149 -0.31 -10.64 7.31
C PHE A 149 0.71 -9.96 8.24
N ARG A 150 1.98 -10.39 8.22
CA ARG A 150 3.05 -9.84 9.05
C ARG A 150 3.58 -8.54 8.43
N THR A 151 3.26 -7.42 9.08
CA THR A 151 3.65 -6.08 8.62
C THR A 151 4.95 -5.56 9.23
N GLY A 152 5.32 -6.02 10.43
CA GLY A 152 6.40 -5.43 11.22
C GLY A 152 6.12 -4.01 11.72
N MET A 153 4.86 -3.57 11.70
CA MET A 153 4.47 -2.20 12.03
C MET A 153 4.10 -2.03 13.51
N ARG A 154 4.46 -0.89 14.10
CA ARG A 154 3.90 -0.38 15.38
C ARG A 154 2.67 0.50 15.14
N LEU A 155 1.94 0.92 16.17
CA LEU A 155 0.93 1.98 16.00
C LEU A 155 1.59 3.34 15.72
N PRO A 156 0.92 4.31 15.07
CA PRO A 156 1.52 5.54 14.54
C PRO A 156 1.75 6.64 15.60
N PHE A 157 1.93 6.28 16.86
CA PHE A 157 2.17 7.21 17.97
C PHE A 157 3.18 6.61 18.95
N THR A 158 3.62 7.33 19.97
CA THR A 158 4.71 6.90 20.86
C THR A 158 4.45 5.52 21.48
N VAL A 159 5.45 4.63 21.47
CA VAL A 159 5.36 3.32 22.15
C VAL A 159 5.13 3.56 23.63
N GLY A 160 4.18 2.82 24.22
CA GLY A 160 3.78 3.01 25.62
C GLY A 160 2.63 3.98 25.85
N GLN A 161 2.18 4.72 24.83
CA GLN A 161 0.95 5.51 24.91
C GLN A 161 -0.28 4.69 24.52
N SER A 162 -1.46 5.26 24.76
CA SER A 162 -2.75 4.76 24.27
C SER A 162 -3.50 5.86 23.53
N TRP A 163 -4.00 5.56 22.33
CA TRP A 163 -4.86 6.45 21.55
C TRP A 163 -6.19 5.76 21.25
N THR A 164 -7.24 6.54 21.03
CA THR A 164 -8.57 6.04 20.70
C THR A 164 -8.63 5.56 19.25
N LEU A 165 -9.19 4.36 19.04
CA LEU A 165 -9.69 3.92 17.73
C LEU A 165 -10.96 4.70 17.42
N ARG A 166 -10.82 5.83 16.74
CA ARG A 166 -11.93 6.74 16.44
C ARG A 166 -12.86 6.16 15.38
N GLY A 167 -12.28 5.58 14.34
CA GLY A 167 -12.96 4.90 13.25
C GLY A 167 -12.30 3.55 13.04
N GLY A 168 -13.09 2.49 13.07
CA GLY A 168 -12.63 1.14 12.76
C GLY A 168 -12.33 0.97 11.27
N PRO A 169 -12.03 -0.24 10.78
CA PRO A 169 -11.71 -0.46 9.38
C PRO A 169 -12.73 0.17 8.40
N HIS A 170 -12.22 0.98 7.48
CA HIS A 170 -12.96 1.61 6.38
C HIS A 170 -12.03 1.77 5.18
N GLY A 171 -12.57 2.05 3.99
CA GLY A 171 -11.76 2.31 2.81
C GLY A 171 -10.99 3.62 2.92
N TRP A 172 -9.95 3.78 2.10
CA TRP A 172 -9.24 5.06 1.96
C TRP A 172 -10.21 6.20 1.65
N SER A 173 -11.23 5.95 0.82
CA SER A 173 -12.27 6.92 0.49
C SER A 173 -13.51 6.86 1.40
N GLY A 174 -13.39 6.24 2.58
CA GLY A 174 -14.48 6.02 3.52
C GLY A 174 -15.22 4.71 3.27
N SER A 175 -16.39 4.73 2.63
CA SER A 175 -17.24 3.54 2.52
C SER A 175 -16.78 2.45 1.54
N PRO A 176 -16.10 2.74 0.41
CA PRO A 176 -15.70 1.70 -0.54
C PRO A 176 -14.73 0.67 0.04
N ARG A 177 -14.82 -0.57 -0.44
CA ARG A 177 -13.88 -1.65 -0.10
C ARG A 177 -12.66 -1.63 -1.04
N PRO A 178 -11.51 -2.21 -0.63
CA PRO A 178 -11.25 -2.86 0.66
C PRO A 178 -11.18 -1.84 1.81
N PHE A 179 -11.51 -2.28 3.04
CA PHE A 179 -11.35 -1.43 4.23
C PHE A 179 -9.87 -1.33 4.60
N SER A 180 -9.17 -0.41 3.96
CA SER A 180 -7.72 -0.23 4.03
C SER A 180 -7.24 0.68 5.15
N SER A 181 -8.13 1.34 5.85
CA SER A 181 -7.81 2.46 6.74
C SER A 181 -8.42 2.32 8.13
N ILE A 182 -7.81 3.00 9.10
CA ILE A 182 -8.36 3.26 10.43
C ILE A 182 -8.11 4.70 10.83
N ASP A 183 -8.96 5.24 11.70
CA ASP A 183 -8.78 6.58 12.25
C ASP A 183 -8.34 6.51 13.71
N LEU A 184 -7.25 7.20 14.03
CA LEU A 184 -6.67 7.22 15.36
C LEU A 184 -6.56 8.66 15.88
N GLN A 185 -6.87 8.87 17.15
CA GLN A 185 -6.71 10.17 17.80
C GLN A 185 -6.34 10.03 19.28
N GLY A 186 -5.70 11.05 19.85
CA GLY A 186 -5.45 11.14 21.28
C GLY A 186 -4.00 11.48 21.62
N GLY A 187 -3.61 11.14 22.85
CA GLY A 187 -2.27 11.34 23.39
C GLY A 187 -1.68 12.73 23.14
N ASP A 188 -0.41 12.76 22.76
CA ASP A 188 0.34 13.99 22.46
C ASP A 188 0.07 14.52 21.04
N GLN A 189 -0.87 13.91 20.30
CA GLN A 189 -1.26 14.26 18.93
C GLN A 189 -0.15 14.06 17.87
N ARG A 190 1.05 13.60 18.25
CA ARG A 190 2.18 13.43 17.33
C ARG A 190 2.06 12.13 16.54
N VAL A 191 1.99 12.26 15.23
CA VAL A 191 1.91 11.12 14.30
C VAL A 191 3.32 10.74 13.87
N LEU A 192 3.64 9.45 14.01
CA LEU A 192 4.96 8.89 13.85
C LEU A 192 4.93 7.71 12.86
N ALA A 193 5.97 7.56 12.04
CA ALA A 193 6.08 6.50 11.02
C ALA A 193 6.00 5.08 11.60
N VAL A 194 4.98 4.29 11.25
CA VAL A 194 4.71 2.96 11.84
C VAL A 194 5.83 1.95 11.64
N ARG A 195 6.68 2.18 10.64
CA ARG A 195 7.82 1.34 10.29
C ARG A 195 8.84 2.15 9.49
N ALA A 196 10.10 1.71 9.49
CA ALA A 196 11.12 2.32 8.66
C ALA A 196 10.76 2.19 7.17
N GLY A 197 11.21 3.15 6.36
CA GLY A 197 10.89 3.20 4.94
C GLY A 197 11.34 4.51 4.29
N THR A 198 10.89 4.76 3.08
CA THR A 198 11.13 5.99 2.33
C THR A 198 9.88 6.86 2.34
N ALA A 199 10.00 8.11 2.79
CA ALA A 199 8.88 9.02 2.96
C ALA A 199 8.76 10.03 1.80
N TYR A 200 7.51 10.34 1.44
CA TYR A 200 7.15 11.35 0.44
C TYR A 200 6.00 12.21 0.93
N THR A 201 6.08 13.50 0.66
CA THR A 201 4.98 14.44 0.81
C THR A 201 4.14 14.37 -0.47
N MET A 202 3.03 13.65 -0.38
CA MET A 202 2.07 13.54 -1.48
C MET A 202 1.31 14.86 -1.64
N CYS A 203 0.96 15.47 -0.51
CA CYS A 203 0.28 16.75 -0.43
C CYS A 203 0.50 17.36 0.95
N LYS A 204 0.15 18.63 1.12
CA LYS A 204 -0.03 19.18 2.48
C LYS A 204 -1.05 18.31 3.23
N GLY A 205 -0.69 17.90 4.43
CA GLY A 205 -1.48 17.00 5.26
C GLY A 205 -1.42 15.52 4.87
N TRP A 206 -0.66 15.14 3.83
CA TRP A 206 -0.53 13.77 3.36
C TRP A 206 0.94 13.34 3.22
N ILE A 207 1.37 12.41 4.07
CA ILE A 207 2.66 11.72 3.94
C ILE A 207 2.42 10.25 3.54
N ARG A 208 3.20 9.76 2.59
CA ARG A 208 3.33 8.32 2.29
C ARG A 208 4.67 7.82 2.78
N VAL A 209 4.71 6.65 3.42
CA VAL A 209 5.96 5.94 3.74
C VAL A 209 5.94 4.58 3.07
N ILE A 210 6.90 4.33 2.17
CA ILE A 210 7.07 3.08 1.43
C ILE A 210 8.06 2.20 2.19
N HIS A 211 7.63 1.00 2.56
CA HIS A 211 8.38 0.03 3.35
C HIS A 211 8.95 -1.08 2.47
N ASP A 212 9.77 -1.94 3.06
CA ASP A 212 10.11 -3.22 2.43
C ASP A 212 8.88 -4.14 2.33
N ARG A 213 9.08 -5.32 1.71
CA ARG A 213 8.05 -6.38 1.56
C ARG A 213 6.79 -5.90 0.81
N GLY A 214 6.93 -4.86 0.01
CA GLY A 214 5.86 -4.27 -0.81
C GLY A 214 4.84 -3.45 -0.04
N TYR A 215 5.00 -3.25 1.28
CA TYR A 215 4.05 -2.46 2.06
C TYR A 215 4.30 -0.96 1.92
N ALA A 216 3.25 -0.16 2.00
CA ALA A 216 3.33 1.27 2.25
C ALA A 216 2.23 1.71 3.21
N THR A 217 2.42 2.84 3.87
CA THR A 217 1.40 3.48 4.70
C THR A 217 1.18 4.93 4.33
N ASP A 218 -0.08 5.33 4.28
CA ASP A 218 -0.50 6.70 4.05
C ASP A 218 -1.03 7.32 5.35
N TYR A 219 -0.62 8.55 5.63
CA TYR A 219 -1.00 9.31 6.82
C TYR A 219 -1.67 10.59 6.35
N TYR A 220 -2.98 10.70 6.54
CA TYR A 220 -3.76 11.84 6.08
C TYR A 220 -4.41 12.63 7.21
N HIS A 221 -4.88 13.83 6.84
CA HIS A 221 -5.37 14.91 7.69
C HIS A 221 -4.31 15.58 8.57
N LEU A 222 -3.03 15.40 8.28
CA LEU A 222 -1.98 15.88 9.17
C LEU A 222 -1.89 17.40 9.24
N TRP A 223 -1.60 17.93 10.42
CA TRP A 223 -1.13 19.30 10.61
C TRP A 223 0.37 19.29 10.86
N ASN A 224 1.06 20.41 10.58
CA ASN A 224 2.50 20.56 10.80
C ASN A 224 3.33 19.38 10.27
N ASN A 225 2.90 18.81 9.14
CA ASN A 225 3.58 17.65 8.57
C ASN A 225 4.97 18.05 8.07
N ILE A 226 5.89 17.11 8.13
CA ILE A 226 7.21 17.28 7.52
C ILE A 226 7.06 17.46 6.01
N ASN A 227 8.02 18.15 5.39
CA ASN A 227 8.14 18.17 3.93
C ASN A 227 9.34 17.30 3.54
N VAL A 228 9.09 16.21 2.83
CA VAL A 228 10.07 15.15 2.58
C VAL A 228 9.84 14.51 1.23
N ASP A 229 10.90 14.26 0.47
CA ASP A 229 10.80 13.67 -0.87
C ASP A 229 11.91 12.63 -1.07
N GLY A 230 11.58 11.36 -0.80
CA GLY A 230 12.53 10.26 -0.98
C GLY A 230 13.50 10.05 0.18
N ALA A 231 13.28 10.68 1.35
CA ALA A 231 14.17 10.50 2.50
C ALA A 231 13.82 9.22 3.29
N SER A 232 14.85 8.53 3.78
CA SER A 232 14.67 7.40 4.69
C SER A 232 14.20 7.88 6.07
N VAL A 233 13.17 7.21 6.59
CA VAL A 233 12.66 7.40 7.95
C VAL A 233 12.79 6.11 8.74
N SER A 234 13.00 6.24 10.05
CA SER A 234 12.98 5.11 10.98
C SER A 234 11.58 4.91 11.55
N ALA A 235 11.31 3.72 12.07
CA ALA A 235 10.11 3.53 12.88
C ALA A 235 10.16 4.48 14.09
N GLY A 236 9.17 5.36 14.23
CA GLY A 236 9.16 6.37 15.31
C GLY A 236 9.46 7.79 14.84
N THR A 237 9.93 7.98 13.60
CA THR A 237 10.16 9.32 13.05
C THR A 237 8.85 10.11 13.01
N TYR A 238 8.89 11.35 13.50
CA TYR A 238 7.77 12.28 13.43
C TYR A 238 7.43 12.64 11.98
N LEU A 239 6.15 12.54 11.63
CA LEU A 239 5.64 12.84 10.29
C LEU A 239 4.76 14.08 10.26
N GLY A 240 4.17 14.43 11.39
CA GLY A 240 3.21 15.51 11.54
C GLY A 240 2.43 15.31 12.82
N ASP A 241 1.46 16.17 13.05
CA ASP A 241 0.47 15.99 14.08
C ASP A 241 -0.85 15.52 13.46
N THR A 242 -1.71 14.88 14.26
CA THR A 242 -3.12 14.67 13.87
C THR A 242 -3.72 16.01 13.44
N GLY A 243 -4.75 16.02 12.60
CA GLY A 243 -5.33 17.28 12.16
C GLY A 243 -6.65 17.10 11.42
N THR A 244 -7.00 18.12 10.66
CA THR A 244 -8.17 18.16 9.76
C THR A 244 -7.78 18.74 8.39
N ASP A 245 -6.51 18.63 7.99
CA ASP A 245 -6.10 19.18 6.70
C ASP A 245 -6.75 18.38 5.57
N ILE A 246 -7.44 19.09 4.69
CA ILE A 246 -8.16 18.56 3.53
C ILE A 246 -7.74 19.34 2.27
N THR A 247 -6.52 19.86 2.23
CA THR A 247 -6.00 20.64 1.09
C THR A 247 -6.03 19.82 -0.21
N CYS A 248 -5.91 18.49 -0.11
CA CYS A 248 -6.06 17.58 -1.25
C CYS A 248 -7.45 16.93 -1.37
N GLY A 249 -8.44 17.37 -0.59
CA GLY A 249 -9.81 16.91 -0.68
C GLY A 249 -10.24 16.01 0.48
N GLY A 250 -11.49 15.59 0.41
CA GLY A 250 -12.18 14.86 1.47
C GLY A 250 -12.67 15.75 2.59
N SER A 251 -13.05 15.08 3.67
CA SER A 251 -13.67 15.70 4.82
C SER A 251 -13.01 15.22 6.11
N ALA A 252 -12.83 16.13 7.07
CA ALA A 252 -12.42 15.78 8.43
C ALA A 252 -13.18 16.65 9.43
N SER A 253 -14.06 16.03 10.22
CA SER A 253 -14.90 16.75 11.20
C SER A 253 -14.20 17.03 12.53
N SER A 254 -13.17 16.25 12.86
CA SER A 254 -12.35 16.48 14.06
C SER A 254 -10.92 15.99 13.83
N ARG A 255 -10.02 16.43 14.71
CA ARG A 255 -8.60 16.09 14.66
C ARG A 255 -8.36 14.59 14.81
N HIS A 256 -7.75 13.96 13.81
CA HIS A 256 -7.30 12.56 13.83
C HIS A 256 -6.17 12.35 12.81
N VAL A 257 -5.58 11.15 12.80
CA VAL A 257 -4.84 10.64 11.64
C VAL A 257 -5.67 9.57 10.97
N HIS A 258 -5.88 9.71 9.67
CA HIS A 258 -6.40 8.66 8.81
C HIS A 258 -5.21 7.85 8.29
N LEU A 259 -5.04 6.63 8.81
CA LEU A 259 -3.93 5.74 8.48
C LEU A 259 -4.40 4.70 7.46
N GLY A 260 -3.89 4.76 6.23
CA GLY A 260 -4.15 3.80 5.17
C GLY A 260 -3.02 2.77 5.01
N LEU A 261 -3.38 1.50 4.77
CA LEU A 261 -2.46 0.41 4.45
C LEU A 261 -2.48 0.12 2.94
N ARG A 262 -1.28 0.03 2.37
CA ARG A 262 -1.06 -0.34 0.98
C ARG A 262 -0.11 -1.52 0.89
N GLN A 263 -0.29 -2.35 -0.13
CA GLN A 263 0.67 -3.37 -0.52
C GLN A 263 0.72 -3.45 -2.05
N ASN A 264 1.93 -3.47 -2.61
CA ASN A 264 2.16 -3.52 -4.05
C ASN A 264 1.40 -2.41 -4.80
N SER A 265 1.50 -1.18 -4.30
CA SER A 265 0.87 0.02 -4.89
C SER A 265 -0.66 0.02 -4.90
N ALA A 266 -1.32 -0.91 -4.21
CA ALA A 266 -2.76 -0.96 -4.05
C ALA A 266 -3.14 -0.81 -2.56
N TYR A 267 -4.28 -0.18 -2.29
CA TYR A 267 -4.89 -0.26 -0.96
C TYR A 267 -5.36 -1.70 -0.70
N VAL A 268 -5.03 -2.23 0.47
CA VAL A 268 -5.41 -3.60 0.89
C VAL A 268 -6.15 -3.54 2.21
N ALA A 269 -7.01 -4.53 2.49
CA ALA A 269 -7.77 -4.57 3.74
C ALA A 269 -6.83 -4.57 4.95
N ILE A 270 -7.00 -3.61 5.87
CA ILE A 270 -6.17 -3.50 7.07
C ILE A 270 -6.54 -4.55 8.12
N ALA A 271 -7.75 -5.11 8.02
CA ALA A 271 -8.13 -6.22 8.86
C ALA A 271 -7.19 -7.40 8.67
N THR A 272 -6.95 -8.13 9.75
CA THR A 272 -5.99 -9.24 9.87
C THR A 272 -4.53 -8.86 9.74
N HIS A 273 -4.17 -7.70 9.19
CA HIS A 273 -2.79 -7.20 9.17
C HIS A 273 -2.39 -6.66 10.54
N ASN A 274 -1.32 -7.22 11.11
CA ASN A 274 -0.83 -6.77 12.42
C ASN A 274 -0.50 -5.28 12.40
N LEU A 275 -0.88 -4.54 13.44
CA LEU A 275 -0.47 -3.14 13.63
C LEU A 275 -0.25 -2.87 15.11
N GLY A 276 1.00 -2.74 15.55
CA GLY A 276 1.32 -2.47 16.96
C GLY A 276 0.89 -3.55 17.94
N LYS A 277 0.98 -4.81 17.49
CA LYS A 277 0.45 -6.00 18.18
C LYS A 277 -1.07 -5.99 18.36
N TRP A 278 -1.77 -5.27 17.49
CA TRP A 278 -3.21 -5.39 17.33
C TRP A 278 -3.53 -6.05 16.00
N VAL A 279 -4.59 -6.84 15.99
CA VAL A 279 -5.16 -7.47 14.79
C VAL A 279 -6.49 -6.79 14.50
N PRO A 280 -6.56 -5.80 13.59
CA PRO A 280 -7.79 -5.13 13.25
C PRO A 280 -8.82 -6.13 12.68
N ARG A 281 -10.09 -5.89 12.96
CA ARG A 281 -11.24 -6.71 12.57
C ARG A 281 -12.30 -5.78 12.00
N GLU A 282 -12.70 -6.02 10.76
CA GLU A 282 -13.76 -5.24 10.12
C GLU A 282 -15.09 -5.39 10.87
N GLY A 283 -15.89 -4.33 10.83
CA GLY A 283 -17.33 -4.41 11.10
C GLY A 283 -18.12 -4.81 9.85
N SER A 284 -19.45 -4.76 9.97
CA SER A 284 -20.36 -4.98 8.84
C SER A 284 -20.31 -3.83 7.84
N THR A 285 -20.14 -2.61 8.34
CA THR A 285 -20.07 -1.39 7.53
C THR A 285 -18.77 -0.63 7.81
N ALA A 286 -18.46 0.36 6.98
CA ALA A 286 -17.26 1.17 7.15
C ALA A 286 -17.29 1.91 8.49
N TYR A 287 -16.11 2.14 9.07
CA TYR A 287 -15.87 2.83 10.34
C TYR A 287 -16.32 2.05 11.59
N GLU A 288 -17.05 0.94 11.44
CA GLU A 288 -17.28 -0.04 12.49
C GLU A 288 -16.05 -0.95 12.69
N GLY A 289 -16.12 -1.83 13.69
CA GLY A 289 -15.17 -2.92 13.87
C GLY A 289 -14.44 -2.86 15.21
N SER A 290 -13.29 -3.51 15.26
CA SER A 290 -12.50 -3.64 16.49
C SER A 290 -11.05 -3.98 16.19
N ALA A 291 -10.23 -4.13 17.23
CA ALA A 291 -8.92 -4.72 17.14
C ALA A 291 -8.68 -5.72 18.28
N LEU A 292 -7.95 -6.80 18.01
CA LEU A 292 -7.60 -7.84 18.98
C LEU A 292 -6.14 -7.75 19.43
N HIS A 293 -5.87 -7.93 20.71
CA HIS A 293 -4.54 -8.19 21.26
C HIS A 293 -4.65 -9.40 22.19
N GLY A 294 -4.28 -10.58 21.66
CA GLY A 294 -4.72 -11.84 22.26
C GLY A 294 -6.25 -11.92 22.27
N SER A 295 -6.82 -12.31 23.41
CA SER A 295 -8.26 -12.37 23.62
C SER A 295 -8.90 -11.01 23.90
N LYS A 296 -8.10 -9.97 24.21
CA LYS A 296 -8.62 -8.61 24.44
C LYS A 296 -9.12 -8.01 23.14
N ARG A 297 -10.39 -7.63 23.10
CA ARG A 297 -11.01 -6.89 22.00
C ARG A 297 -11.27 -5.44 22.38
N VAL A 298 -10.85 -4.52 21.52
CA VAL A 298 -11.15 -3.10 21.64
C VAL A 298 -12.02 -2.69 20.45
N TYR A 299 -13.25 -2.27 20.71
CA TYR A 299 -14.14 -1.71 19.70
C TYR A 299 -13.81 -0.24 19.43
N VAL A 300 -14.37 0.29 18.36
CA VAL A 300 -14.38 1.72 18.07
C VAL A 300 -14.82 2.52 19.29
N GLY A 301 -14.15 3.64 19.55
CA GLY A 301 -14.26 4.45 20.77
C GLY A 301 -13.34 4.01 21.91
N GLY A 302 -12.80 2.78 21.86
CA GLY A 302 -11.86 2.28 22.85
C GLY A 302 -10.40 2.66 22.57
N ALA A 303 -9.54 2.51 23.59
CA ALA A 303 -8.13 2.87 23.52
C ALA A 303 -7.23 1.69 23.10
N LEU A 304 -6.40 1.90 22.10
CA LEU A 304 -5.35 0.99 21.66
C LEU A 304 -4.02 1.41 22.28
N TYR A 305 -3.39 0.52 23.04
CA TYR A 305 -2.05 0.72 23.59
C TYR A 305 -0.98 0.35 22.56
N ASN A 306 0.06 1.16 22.42
CA ASN A 306 1.16 0.85 21.50
C ASN A 306 2.22 -0.04 22.16
N TYR A 307 2.13 -1.34 21.90
CA TYR A 307 3.09 -2.35 22.34
C TYR A 307 4.40 -2.39 21.51
N GLY A 308 4.54 -1.51 20.52
CA GLY A 308 5.60 -1.58 19.52
C GLY A 308 5.31 -2.59 18.40
N ALA A 309 6.29 -2.83 17.54
CA ALA A 309 6.13 -3.76 16.42
C ALA A 309 6.10 -5.23 16.89
N LEU A 310 5.40 -6.07 16.12
CA LEU A 310 5.55 -7.53 16.21
C LEU A 310 6.63 -7.96 15.21
N GLY A 311 7.65 -8.67 15.68
CA GLY A 311 8.70 -9.20 14.81
C GLY A 311 8.19 -10.30 13.87
N PHE A 312 8.88 -10.54 12.76
CA PHE A 312 8.46 -11.51 11.73
C PHE A 312 8.51 -12.98 12.19
N THR A 313 9.25 -13.26 13.24
CA THR A 313 9.39 -14.58 13.88
C THR A 313 8.73 -14.60 15.26
N GLN A 314 7.75 -13.73 15.48
CA GLN A 314 7.01 -13.63 16.74
C GLN A 314 5.51 -13.89 16.53
N GLY A 315 4.85 -14.29 17.62
CA GLY A 315 3.40 -14.40 17.68
C GLY A 315 2.83 -13.72 18.93
N ILE A 316 1.57 -13.32 18.85
CA ILE A 316 0.79 -12.83 20.00
C ILE A 316 -0.01 -14.02 20.54
N VAL A 317 0.11 -14.31 21.82
CA VAL A 317 -0.68 -15.36 22.46
C VAL A 317 -2.16 -14.96 22.48
N ASP A 318 -3.01 -15.78 21.89
CA ASP A 318 -4.47 -15.68 21.90
C ASP A 318 -5.04 -16.99 22.45
N SER A 319 -5.31 -16.97 23.76
CA SER A 319 -5.86 -18.11 24.49
C SER A 319 -7.36 -18.36 24.21
N ASN A 320 -7.94 -17.65 23.23
CA ASN A 320 -9.33 -17.76 22.82
C ASN A 320 -10.34 -17.58 23.97
N GLY A 321 -10.12 -16.56 24.80
CA GLY A 321 -10.97 -16.20 25.95
C GLY A 321 -10.44 -16.66 27.31
N GLY A 322 -9.33 -17.39 27.34
CA GLY A 322 -8.61 -17.73 28.57
C GLY A 322 -7.73 -16.60 29.10
N THR A 323 -6.95 -16.90 30.14
CA THR A 323 -5.95 -15.99 30.71
C THR A 323 -4.51 -16.38 30.32
N SER A 324 -4.30 -17.64 29.93
CA SER A 324 -2.98 -18.17 29.55
C SER A 324 -3.11 -19.45 28.73
N ILE A 325 -2.01 -19.87 28.10
CA ILE A 325 -1.86 -21.17 27.43
C ILE A 325 -0.73 -21.97 28.06
N SER A 326 -0.80 -23.29 27.96
CA SER A 326 0.27 -24.19 28.44
C SER A 326 1.49 -24.16 27.51
N ARG A 327 2.68 -24.02 28.10
CA ARG A 327 3.97 -24.35 27.46
C ARG A 327 4.31 -25.80 27.72
N ARG A 328 4.82 -26.50 26.72
CA ARG A 328 5.10 -27.94 26.77
C ARG A 328 6.54 -28.27 26.45
N SER A 329 6.99 -29.45 26.87
CA SER A 329 8.34 -29.95 26.57
C SER A 329 8.52 -30.45 25.13
N GLY A 330 7.43 -30.58 24.36
CA GLY A 330 7.46 -31.00 22.96
C GLY A 330 6.18 -30.65 22.19
N PRO A 331 6.17 -30.93 20.88
CA PRO A 331 5.09 -30.54 19.97
C PRO A 331 3.88 -31.50 20.08
N GLY A 332 3.06 -31.33 21.10
CA GLY A 332 1.83 -32.10 21.26
C GLY A 332 1.26 -32.10 22.68
N THR A 333 0.00 -32.48 22.83
CA THR A 333 -0.68 -32.48 24.13
C THR A 333 -0.24 -33.62 25.06
N GLY A 334 0.40 -34.65 24.52
CA GLY A 334 1.00 -35.75 25.30
C GLY A 334 2.34 -35.39 25.97
N TYR A 335 2.96 -34.26 25.58
CA TYR A 335 4.18 -33.77 26.23
C TYR A 335 3.85 -33.03 27.52
N GLY A 336 4.71 -33.18 28.53
CA GLY A 336 4.56 -32.55 29.85
C GLY A 336 4.44 -31.04 29.76
N VAL A 337 3.57 -30.47 30.60
CA VAL A 337 3.44 -29.01 30.76
C VAL A 337 4.62 -28.53 31.60
N VAL A 338 5.39 -27.58 31.05
CA VAL A 338 6.60 -27.01 31.67
C VAL A 338 6.43 -25.54 32.08
N GLY A 339 5.24 -24.99 31.88
CA GLY A 339 4.88 -23.63 32.28
C GLY A 339 3.64 -23.12 31.54
N SER A 340 3.44 -21.80 31.57
CA SER A 340 2.39 -21.11 30.83
C SER A 340 2.89 -19.81 30.20
N LEU A 341 2.15 -19.30 29.20
CA LEU A 341 2.27 -17.95 28.67
C LEU A 341 0.94 -17.23 28.84
N ALA A 342 0.97 -15.98 29.32
CA ALA A 342 -0.22 -15.16 29.47
C ALA A 342 -0.84 -14.80 28.10
N ASP A 343 -2.16 -14.61 28.07
CA ASP A 343 -2.86 -14.02 26.94
C ASP A 343 -2.30 -12.62 26.61
N GLY A 344 -2.13 -12.30 25.32
CA GLY A 344 -1.49 -11.06 24.85
C GLY A 344 0.05 -11.06 24.93
N ALA A 345 0.67 -12.05 25.58
CA ALA A 345 2.13 -12.15 25.62
C ALA A 345 2.72 -12.31 24.21
N THR A 346 3.93 -11.80 24.00
CA THR A 346 4.67 -12.01 22.75
C THR A 346 5.54 -13.26 22.88
N ALA A 347 5.32 -14.23 22.00
CA ALA A 347 6.12 -15.44 21.88
C ALA A 347 7.18 -15.26 20.78
N SER A 348 8.46 -15.48 21.09
CA SER A 348 9.54 -15.49 20.08
C SER A 348 9.80 -16.93 19.61
N ILE A 349 9.66 -17.17 18.31
CA ILE A 349 9.60 -18.50 17.71
C ILE A 349 10.96 -18.83 17.08
N ALA A 350 11.54 -19.96 17.50
CA ALA A 350 12.81 -20.47 16.98
C ALA A 350 12.63 -21.32 15.72
N CYS A 351 11.66 -22.23 15.71
CA CYS A 351 11.28 -23.07 14.58
C CYS A 351 9.91 -23.72 14.88
N SER A 352 9.34 -24.45 13.93
CA SER A 352 8.06 -25.13 14.09
C SER A 352 8.16 -26.64 13.80
N SER A 353 7.23 -27.43 14.33
CA SER A 353 7.08 -28.88 14.05
C SER A 353 5.60 -29.23 14.01
N ASN A 354 5.24 -30.30 13.29
CA ASN A 354 3.89 -30.86 13.39
C ASN A 354 3.72 -31.61 14.72
N GLY A 355 2.50 -31.59 15.23
CA GLY A 355 2.11 -32.23 16.49
C GLY A 355 0.61 -32.47 16.59
N THR A 356 0.09 -32.63 17.81
CA THR A 356 -1.35 -32.80 18.05
C THR A 356 -2.14 -31.62 17.49
N SER A 357 -3.19 -31.88 16.70
CA SER A 357 -4.08 -30.83 16.19
C SER A 357 -4.86 -30.17 17.32
N LEU A 358 -4.88 -28.84 17.34
CA LEU A 358 -5.67 -28.03 18.27
C LEU A 358 -6.43 -26.95 17.51
N THR A 359 -7.58 -26.55 18.06
CA THR A 359 -8.43 -25.49 17.50
C THR A 359 -8.44 -24.29 18.43
N GLY A 360 -8.05 -23.14 17.90
CA GLY A 360 -8.13 -21.85 18.59
C GLY A 360 -8.92 -20.83 17.77
N ARG A 361 -8.73 -19.54 18.08
CA ARG A 361 -9.49 -18.46 17.42
C ARG A 361 -9.30 -18.42 15.91
N TRP A 362 -8.10 -18.77 15.45
CA TRP A 362 -7.68 -18.67 14.05
C TRP A 362 -7.93 -19.94 13.24
N GLY A 363 -8.56 -20.95 13.85
CA GLY A 363 -8.87 -22.23 13.23
C GLY A 363 -8.13 -23.41 13.87
N ALA A 364 -8.25 -24.57 13.23
CA ALA A 364 -7.51 -25.78 13.60
C ALA A 364 -6.10 -25.74 12.99
N SER A 365 -5.09 -26.16 13.76
CA SER A 365 -3.71 -26.24 13.31
C SER A 365 -2.99 -27.42 13.95
N THR A 366 -2.18 -28.14 13.15
CA THR A 366 -1.22 -29.15 13.61
C THR A 366 0.15 -28.55 13.90
N LEU A 367 0.35 -27.26 13.63
CA LEU A 367 1.63 -26.59 13.80
C LEU A 367 1.87 -26.28 15.28
N TRP A 368 3.07 -26.62 15.75
CA TRP A 368 3.58 -26.28 17.08
C TRP A 368 4.84 -25.46 16.91
N ASN A 369 4.94 -24.36 17.67
CA ASN A 369 6.07 -23.45 17.63
C ASN A 369 6.99 -23.72 18.82
N LYS A 370 8.25 -24.03 18.53
CA LYS A 370 9.31 -24.04 19.52
C LYS A 370 9.72 -22.59 19.78
N LEU A 371 9.69 -22.20 21.04
CA LEU A 371 10.13 -20.89 21.48
C LEU A 371 11.65 -20.85 21.64
N THR A 372 12.21 -19.64 21.69
CA THR A 372 13.66 -19.46 21.87
C THR A 372 14.18 -20.00 23.21
N ASP A 373 13.31 -20.21 24.21
CA ASP A 373 13.64 -20.87 25.47
C ASP A 373 13.61 -22.42 25.40
N GLY A 374 13.31 -22.97 24.22
CA GLY A 374 13.26 -24.42 23.97
C GLY A 374 11.90 -25.08 24.27
N THR A 375 10.94 -24.35 24.86
CA THR A 375 9.59 -24.85 25.13
C THR A 375 8.69 -24.75 23.91
N TRP A 376 7.53 -25.40 23.93
CA TRP A 376 6.62 -25.49 22.80
C TRP A 376 5.23 -24.95 23.14
N VAL A 377 4.62 -24.24 22.19
CA VAL A 377 3.21 -23.85 22.23
C VAL A 377 2.53 -24.17 20.90
N PRO A 378 1.23 -24.49 20.90
CA PRO A 378 0.51 -24.73 19.66
C PRO A 378 0.28 -23.41 18.92
N ASP A 379 0.45 -23.44 17.60
CA ASP A 379 0.22 -22.28 16.73
C ASP A 379 -1.25 -21.84 16.72
N ALA A 380 -2.19 -22.77 16.94
CA ALA A 380 -3.61 -22.49 17.05
C ALA A 380 -3.96 -21.40 18.10
N TYR A 381 -3.11 -21.19 19.11
CA TYR A 381 -3.25 -20.14 20.12
C TYR A 381 -2.24 -18.99 19.97
N LEU A 382 -1.61 -18.86 18.80
CA LEU A 382 -0.82 -17.70 18.44
C LEU A 382 -1.46 -17.00 17.24
N TYR A 383 -1.52 -15.68 17.28
CA TYR A 383 -1.57 -14.90 16.05
C TYR A 383 -0.13 -14.63 15.60
N THR A 384 0.30 -15.28 14.53
CA THR A 384 1.61 -15.07 13.88
C THR A 384 1.49 -14.29 12.57
N GLY A 385 0.25 -14.06 12.11
CA GLY A 385 -0.01 -13.50 10.79
C GLY A 385 0.24 -14.48 9.63
N SER A 386 0.47 -15.77 9.89
CA SER A 386 0.62 -16.80 8.84
C SER A 386 0.01 -18.13 9.28
N ALA A 387 -0.55 -18.88 8.33
CA ALA A 387 -0.97 -20.26 8.56
C ALA A 387 0.19 -21.28 8.41
N SER A 388 1.39 -20.80 8.03
CA SER A 388 2.61 -21.59 7.87
C SER A 388 3.66 -21.18 8.90
N GLN A 389 4.72 -22.00 9.03
CA GLN A 389 5.85 -21.69 9.91
C GLN A 389 6.47 -20.33 9.59
N VAL A 390 6.66 -19.51 10.62
CA VAL A 390 7.23 -18.16 10.48
C VAL A 390 8.75 -18.11 10.58
N ASN A 391 9.38 -19.17 11.09
CA ASN A 391 10.83 -19.29 11.25
C ASN A 391 11.37 -20.70 10.88
N GLY A 392 10.78 -21.33 9.86
CA GLY A 392 11.24 -22.63 9.35
C GLY A 392 10.89 -23.83 10.25
N TRP A 393 11.28 -25.03 9.78
CA TRP A 393 11.07 -26.29 10.49
C TRP A 393 12.21 -26.58 11.47
N CYS A 394 11.87 -27.21 12.59
CA CYS A 394 12.80 -28.03 13.35
C CYS A 394 12.89 -29.41 12.65
#